data_AF-A0A6P0XHP4-F1
#
_entry.id   AF-A0A6P0XHP4-F1
#
_cell.length_a   1.000
_cell.length_b   1.000
_cell.length_c   1.000
_cell.angle_alpha   90.00
_cell.angle_beta   90.00
_cell.angle_gamma   90.00
#
_symmetry.space_group_name_H-M   'P 1'
#
loop_
_entity.id
_entity.type
_entity.pdbx_description
1 polymer ?
#
loop_
_entity_poly.entity_id
_entity_poly.type
_entity_poly.pdbx_seq_one_letter_code
_entity_poly.pdbx_strand_id
1 'polypeptide(L)' 'MEYLLKIETAANSIINNSPNQPSPDSVVSSLIQIEKQSKKQDKKYNIEQLSGNWQLCFITGTKKTRKRAGI' A
#
# COMPACT_ATOMS: atom_id res chain seq x y z
N MET A 1 -3.82 16.91 -2.74
CA MET A 1 -4.72 16.21 -1.79
C MET A 1 -5.36 14.98 -2.42
N GLU A 2 -5.74 15.00 -3.70
CA GLU A 2 -6.38 13.85 -4.37
C GLU A 2 -5.60 12.53 -4.33
N TYR A 3 -4.27 12.57 -4.44
CA TYR A 3 -3.44 11.34 -4.45
C TYR A 3 -3.47 10.60 -3.12
N LEU A 4 -3.57 11.32 -2.00
CA LEU A 4 -3.58 10.71 -0.66
C LEU A 4 -4.91 9.99 -0.41
N LEU A 5 -6.02 10.63 -0.80
CA LEU A 5 -7.35 10.04 -0.72
C LEU A 5 -7.48 8.75 -1.54
N LYS A 6 -6.85 8.70 -2.72
CA LYS A 6 -6.83 7.51 -3.58
C LYS A 6 -6.12 6.32 -2.94
N ILE A 7 -4.97 6.55 -2.29
CA ILE A 7 -4.23 5.48 -1.60
C ILE A 7 -4.98 5.03 -0.35
N GLU A 8 -5.59 5.96 0.39
CA GLU A 8 -6.43 5.64 1.54
C GLU A 8 -7.63 4.77 1.14
N THR A 9 -8.28 5.10 0.02
CA THR A 9 -9.38 4.29 -0.52
C THR A 9 -8.89 2.89 -0.92
N ALA A 10 -7.71 2.79 -1.53
CA ALA A 10 -7.10 1.51 -1.87
C ALA A 10 -6.79 0.67 -0.61
N ALA A 11 -6.24 1.28 0.44
CA ALA A 11 -5.95 0.61 1.71
C ALA A 11 -7.23 0.14 2.40
N ASN A 12 -8.25 1.01 2.47
CA ASN A 12 -9.55 0.68 3.06
C ASN A 12 -10.28 -0.42 2.29
N SER A 13 -10.13 -0.49 0.96
CA SER A 13 -10.67 -1.60 0.16
C SER A 13 -10.02 -2.94 0.53
N ILE A 14 -8.71 -2.96 0.79
CA ILE A 14 -8.00 -4.17 1.22
C ILE A 14 -8.43 -4.58 2.64
N ILE A 15 -8.52 -3.63 3.57
CA ILE A 15 -8.87 -3.90 4.97
C ILE A 15 -10.33 -4.36 5.10
N ASN A 16 -11.25 -3.68 4.42
CA ASN A 16 -12.69 -3.94 4.53
C ASN A 16 -13.22 -4.92 3.47
N ASN A 17 -12.34 -5.46 2.62
CA ASN A 17 -12.67 -6.35 1.51
C ASN A 17 -13.78 -5.77 0.60
N SER A 18 -13.69 -4.47 0.31
CA SER A 18 -14.73 -3.73 -0.40
C SER A 18 -14.51 -3.74 -1.92
N PRO A 19 -15.59 -3.82 -2.73
CA PRO A 19 -15.49 -3.89 -4.19
C PRO A 19 -15.07 -2.57 -4.86
N ASN A 20 -15.09 -1.45 -4.13
CA ASN A 20 -14.67 -0.15 -4.63
C ASN A 20 -13.15 -0.04 -4.64
N GLN A 21 -12.51 -0.75 -5.56
CA GLN A 21 -11.07 -0.71 -5.74
C GLN A 21 -10.69 0.30 -6.83
N PRO A 22 -9.82 1.28 -6.53
CA PRO A 22 -9.30 2.17 -7.57
C PRO A 22 -8.46 1.40 -8.58
N SER A 23 -8.44 1.87 -9.83
CA SER A 23 -7.64 1.27 -10.90
C SER A 23 -6.16 1.15 -10.50
N PRO A 24 -5.50 -0.01 -10.72
CA PRO A 24 -4.09 -0.22 -10.36
C PRO A 24 -3.16 0.88 -10.89
N ASP A 25 -3.32 1.31 -12.15
CA ASP A 25 -2.49 2.36 -12.75
C ASP A 25 -2.67 3.72 -12.05
N SER A 26 -3.89 4.00 -11.59
CA SER A 26 -4.15 5.22 -10.83
C SER A 26 -3.54 5.17 -9.42
N VAL A 27 -3.42 4.00 -8.81
CA VAL A 27 -2.77 3.83 -7.51
C VAL A 27 -1.26 3.99 -7.66
N VAL A 28 -0.66 3.37 -8.68
CA VAL A 28 0.78 3.45 -8.96
C VAL A 28 1.22 4.89 -9.24
N SER A 29 0.48 5.61 -10.09
CA SER A 29 0.79 7.02 -10.37
C SER A 29 0.69 7.90 -9.12
N SER A 30 -0.33 7.68 -8.29
CA SER A 30 -0.51 8.38 -7.01
C SER A 30 0.65 8.11 -6.04
N LEU A 31 1.09 6.86 -5.93
CA LEU A 31 2.25 6.46 -5.09
C LEU A 31 3.52 7.17 -5.53
N ILE A 32 3.81 7.20 -6.84
CA ILE A 32 5.01 7.85 -7.39
C ILE A 32 5.00 9.35 -7.10
N GLN A 33 3.86 10.02 -7.23
CA GLN A 33 3.76 11.45 -6.93
C GLN A 33 3.93 11.74 -5.45
N ILE A 34 3.38 10.91 -4.57
CA ILE A 34 3.55 11.04 -3.12
C ILE A 34 5.00 10.79 -2.72
N GLU A 35 5.68 9.82 -3.32
CA GLU A 35 7.10 9.57 -3.09
C GLU A 35 7.93 10.80 -3.48
N LYS A 36 7.70 11.36 -4.68
CA LYS A 36 8.36 12.59 -5.14
C LYS A 36 8.13 13.76 -4.20
N GLN A 37 6.90 13.92 -3.70
CA GLN A 37 6.57 14.99 -2.76
C GLN A 37 7.24 14.77 -1.40
N SER A 38 7.25 13.54 -0.89
CA SER A 38 7.89 13.19 0.38
C SER A 38 9.40 13.43 0.33
N LYS A 39 10.06 13.01 -0.76
CA LYS A 39 11.50 13.26 -0.99
C LYS A 39 11.84 14.75 -1.02
N LYS A 40 10.97 15.59 -1.59
CA LYS A 40 11.16 17.05 -1.57
C LYS A 40 10.96 17.67 -0.18
N GLN A 41 10.07 17.10 0.63
CA GLN A 41 9.76 17.62 1.96
C GLN A 41 10.76 17.17 3.03
N ASP A 42 11.62 16.19 2.72
CA ASP A 42 12.61 15.60 3.63
C ASP A 42 12.05 15.35 5.04
N LYS A 43 10.88 14.72 5.09
CA LYS A 43 10.18 14.47 6.36
C LYS A 43 10.97 13.48 7.19
N LYS A 44 11.51 13.96 8.31
CA LYS A 44 12.05 13.12 9.37
C LYS A 44 10.91 12.62 10.24
N TYR A 45 10.82 11.31 10.37
CA TYR A 45 9.83 10.65 11.23
C TYR A 45 10.55 10.09 12.45
N ASN A 46 9.98 10.33 13.63
CA ASN A 46 10.42 9.68 14.86
C ASN A 46 9.86 8.26 14.92
N ILE A 47 10.56 7.35 15.60
CA ILE A 47 10.18 5.94 15.66
C ILE A 47 8.83 5.73 16.35
N GLU A 48 8.49 6.59 17.30
CA GLU A 48 7.21 6.61 18.00
C GLU A 48 6.04 6.88 17.03
N GLN A 49 6.25 7.69 15.99
CA GLN A 49 5.23 7.97 14.98
C GLN A 49 5.00 6.79 14.03
N LEU A 50 5.96 5.86 13.98
CA LEU A 50 5.86 4.61 13.24
C LEU A 50 5.33 3.46 14.11
N SER A 51 5.11 3.70 15.40
CA SER A 51 4.48 2.71 16.27
C SER A 51 2.98 2.62 15.96
N GLY A 52 2.50 1.40 15.72
CA GLY A 52 1.11 1.18 15.31
C GLY A 52 0.83 -0.28 14.95
N ASN A 53 -0.42 -0.56 14.60
CA ASN A 53 -0.84 -1.88 14.14
C ASN A 53 -0.60 -2.00 12.64
N TRP A 54 0.54 -2.58 12.27
CA TRP A 54 0.91 -2.81 10.88
C TRP A 54 0.28 -4.13 10.40
N GLN A 55 -0.69 -4.04 9.48
CA GLN A 55 -1.13 -5.22 8.73
C GLN A 55 -0.08 -5.55 7.67
N LEU A 56 0.85 -6.43 8.02
CA LEU A 56 1.86 -6.93 7.08
C LEU A 56 1.20 -7.89 6.08
N CYS A 57 0.83 -7.38 4.92
CA CYS A 57 0.34 -8.20 3.82
C CYS A 57 1.52 -8.92 3.14
N PHE A 58 1.70 -10.20 3.45
CA PHE A 58 2.69 -11.03 2.76
C PHE A 58 2.33 -11.13 1.26
N ILE A 59 3.25 -10.72 0.39
CA ILE A 59 3.21 -11.07 -1.03
C ILE A 59 3.25 -12.60 -1.14
N THR A 60 2.15 -13.19 -1.58
CA THR A 60 1.93 -14.65 -1.63
C THR A 60 2.73 -15.35 -2.74
N GLY A 61 3.96 -14.89 -3.04
CA GLY A 61 4.87 -15.56 -3.97
C GLY A 61 5.18 -17.01 -3.56
N THR A 62 5.16 -17.29 -2.26
CA THR A 62 5.38 -18.64 -1.72
C THR A 62 4.15 -19.55 -1.79
N LYS A 63 2.92 -19.00 -1.84
CA LYS A 63 1.68 -19.79 -1.93
C LYS A 63 1.46 -20.36 -3.35
N LYS A 64 1.74 -19.55 -4.39
CA LYS A 64 1.74 -20.01 -5.78
C LYS A 64 2.85 -21.03 -6.04
N THR A 65 4.03 -20.80 -5.45
CA THR A 65 5.17 -21.72 -5.57
C THR A 65 4.92 -23.04 -4.84
N ARG A 66 4.33 -23.03 -3.63
CA ARG A 66 3.92 -24.27 -2.93
C ARG A 66 2.90 -25.09 -3.72
N LYS A 67 1.85 -24.44 -4.27
CA LYS A 67 0.87 -25.13 -5.13
C LYS A 67 1.48 -25.73 -6.41
N ARG A 68 2.52 -25.12 -6.99
CA ARG A 68 3.26 -25.68 -8.14
C ARG A 68 4.23 -26.80 -7.74
N ALA A 69 4.77 -26.76 -6.52
CA ALA A 69 5.68 -27.78 -6.00
C ALA A 69 4.97 -29.04 -5.47
N GLY A 70 3.63 -29.11 -5.54
CA GLY A 70 2.87 -30.33 -5.22
C GLY A 70 2.80 -30.68 -3.74
N ILE A 71 2.91 -29.69 -2.84
CA ILE A 71 2.70 -29.85 -1.39
C ILE A 71 1.50 -29.02 -0.95
#